data_AF-A0A949AYC4-F1
#
_entry.id   AF-A0A949AYC4-F1
#
_cell.length_a   1.000
_cell.length_b   1.000
_cell.length_c   1.000
_cell.angle_alpha   90.00
_cell.angle_beta   90.00
_cell.angle_gamma   90.00
#
_symmetry.space_group_name_H-M   'P 1'
#
loop_
_entity.id
_entity.type
_entity.pdbx_description
1 polymer ?
#
loop_
_entity_poly.entity_id
_entity_poly.type
_entity_poly.pdbx_seq_one_letter_code
_entity_poly.pdbx_strand_id
1 'polypeptide(L)'
;DDRFCVVGGKPFKKTIEEAAAKAAAIIAVGACATYGGIPAATPSKGVGIGKILPGKTIINLPTCPVHHDHLSGTILYFLTTGKAPALDKIGRPVMYFGESIHDNCRRRGQFDAGKFLTDWNDPKQKEWCLIQKGCKGPMTYADCAIRRWNAGINFCIDCGSPCQGCAEPGFYADMTPLYTAESEISKKILAMRESGLIPKKENT
;
A
#
# COMPACT_ATOMS: atom_id res chain seq x y z
N ASP A 1 23.32 -4.85 9.28
CA ASP A 1 24.63 -5.04 8.63
C ASP A 1 24.52 -4.47 7.23
N ASP A 2 25.25 -3.42 6.92
CA ASP A 2 25.13 -2.72 5.63
C ASP A 2 25.74 -3.52 4.47
N ARG A 3 26.34 -4.69 4.74
CA ARG A 3 26.95 -5.58 3.74
C ARG A 3 25.93 -6.43 2.96
N PHE A 4 24.65 -6.43 3.34
CA PHE A 4 23.61 -7.13 2.56
C PHE A 4 23.41 -6.54 1.15
N CYS A 5 23.82 -5.30 0.90
CA CYS A 5 23.81 -4.69 -0.43
C CYS A 5 25.07 -3.85 -0.65
N VAL A 6 25.98 -4.36 -1.48
CA VAL A 6 27.27 -3.73 -1.81
C VAL A 6 27.33 -3.50 -3.32
N VAL A 7 27.63 -2.28 -3.72
CA VAL A 7 27.78 -1.87 -5.13
C VAL A 7 29.13 -1.19 -5.27
N GLY A 8 29.96 -1.65 -6.23
CA GLY A 8 31.30 -1.08 -6.42
C GLY A 8 32.19 -1.17 -5.18
N GLY A 9 32.05 -2.23 -4.37
CA GLY A 9 32.82 -2.43 -3.14
C GLY A 9 32.41 -1.53 -1.96
N LYS A 10 31.34 -0.74 -2.08
CA LYS A 10 30.84 0.13 -1.01
C LYS A 10 29.42 -0.29 -0.61
N PRO A 11 29.05 -0.18 0.69
CA PRO A 11 27.66 -0.35 1.10
C PRO A 11 26.75 0.62 0.32
N PHE A 12 25.67 0.12 -0.28
CA PHE A 12 24.80 0.90 -1.15
C PHE A 12 24.19 2.13 -0.46
N LYS A 13 24.04 2.07 0.87
CA LYS A 13 23.65 3.20 1.72
C LYS A 13 24.49 4.47 1.48
N LYS A 14 25.82 4.33 1.26
CA LYS A 14 26.69 5.48 0.99
C LYS A 14 26.33 6.18 -0.32
N THR A 15 26.07 5.39 -1.37
CA THR A 15 25.63 5.92 -2.67
C THR A 15 24.33 6.70 -2.54
N ILE A 16 23.39 6.20 -1.72
CA ILE A 16 22.13 6.90 -1.43
C ILE A 16 22.38 8.25 -0.75
N GLU A 17 23.21 8.28 0.30
CA GLU A 17 23.52 9.52 1.04
C GLU A 17 24.20 10.57 0.15
N GLU A 18 25.15 10.14 -0.69
CA GLU A 18 25.84 10.99 -1.67
C GLU A 18 24.86 11.57 -2.70
N ALA A 19 23.99 10.74 -3.28
CA ALA A 19 22.99 11.18 -4.26
C ALA A 19 21.94 12.12 -3.65
N ALA A 20 21.54 11.89 -2.40
CA ALA A 20 20.55 12.69 -1.69
C ALA A 20 21.07 14.05 -1.19
N ALA A 21 22.39 14.25 -1.13
CA ALA A 21 22.99 15.44 -0.54
C ALA A 21 22.48 16.74 -1.17
N LYS A 22 22.38 16.76 -2.51
CA LYS A 22 21.97 17.93 -3.31
C LYS A 22 20.64 17.75 -4.05
N ALA A 23 19.88 16.69 -3.73
CA ALA A 23 18.61 16.44 -4.37
C ALA A 23 17.58 17.52 -4.01
N ALA A 24 16.89 18.06 -5.01
CA ALA A 24 15.79 19.02 -4.81
C ALA A 24 14.57 18.37 -4.15
N ALA A 25 14.31 17.10 -4.48
CA ALA A 25 13.33 16.24 -3.84
C ALA A 25 13.75 14.78 -3.99
N ILE A 26 13.25 13.92 -3.11
CA ILE A 26 13.48 12.48 -3.15
C ILE A 26 12.11 11.81 -3.26
N ILE A 27 11.94 10.93 -4.24
CA ILE A 27 10.73 10.11 -4.39
C ILE A 27 11.09 8.68 -3.96
N ALA A 28 10.46 8.20 -2.89
CA ALA A 28 10.60 6.82 -2.45
C ALA A 28 9.62 5.94 -3.26
N VAL A 29 10.16 5.20 -4.22
CA VAL A 29 9.37 4.43 -5.18
C VAL A 29 9.11 3.01 -4.66
N GLY A 30 7.84 2.71 -4.39
CA GLY A 30 7.35 1.42 -3.94
C GLY A 30 7.57 1.15 -2.45
N ALA A 31 6.95 0.09 -1.96
CA ALA A 31 6.98 -0.31 -0.56
C ALA A 31 8.40 -0.54 -0.03
N CYS A 32 9.32 -1.02 -0.89
CA CYS A 32 10.73 -1.22 -0.55
C CYS A 32 11.40 0.11 -0.14
N ALA A 33 11.38 1.10 -1.02
CA ALA A 33 12.01 2.39 -0.73
C ALA A 33 11.26 3.17 0.36
N THR A 34 9.94 2.97 0.47
CA THR A 34 9.10 3.72 1.41
C THR A 34 9.26 3.22 2.84
N TYR A 35 9.15 1.91 3.05
CA TYR A 35 9.05 1.31 4.39
C TYR A 35 10.01 0.13 4.63
N GLY A 36 10.61 -0.41 3.56
CA GLY A 36 11.48 -1.59 3.59
C GLY A 36 10.90 -2.78 2.84
N GLY A 37 9.57 -2.84 2.67
CA GLY A 37 8.87 -3.83 1.83
C GLY A 37 9.11 -5.28 2.26
N ILE A 38 9.15 -6.19 1.28
CA ILE A 38 9.47 -7.61 1.53
C ILE A 38 10.83 -7.80 2.23
N PRO A 39 11.92 -7.09 1.85
CA PRO A 39 13.21 -7.19 2.55
C PRO A 39 13.16 -6.89 4.06
N ALA A 40 12.22 -6.08 4.54
CA ALA A 40 12.04 -5.85 5.98
C ALA A 40 11.66 -7.12 6.74
N ALA A 41 10.97 -8.06 6.08
CA ALA A 41 10.56 -9.35 6.63
C ALA A 41 11.67 -10.42 6.55
N THR A 42 12.81 -10.15 5.92
CA THR A 42 13.90 -11.12 5.75
C THR A 42 15.06 -10.85 6.73
N PRO A 43 16.10 -11.71 6.78
CA PRO A 43 17.30 -11.43 7.58
C PRO A 43 18.02 -10.13 7.21
N SER A 44 17.81 -9.61 5.99
CA SER A 44 18.40 -8.33 5.57
C SER A 44 17.85 -7.13 6.35
N LYS A 45 16.62 -7.23 6.89
CA LYS A 45 15.93 -6.17 7.64
C LYS A 45 15.94 -4.83 6.89
N GLY A 46 15.58 -4.88 5.60
CA GLY A 46 15.50 -3.70 4.74
C GLY A 46 14.68 -2.57 5.37
N VAL A 47 15.11 -1.33 5.14
CA VAL A 47 14.51 -0.12 5.73
C VAL A 47 14.10 0.86 4.65
N GLY A 48 13.05 1.63 4.92
CA GLY A 48 12.64 2.76 4.10
C GLY A 48 13.67 3.90 4.12
N ILE A 49 13.73 4.66 3.04
CA ILE A 49 14.71 5.71 2.80
C ILE A 49 14.64 6.84 3.84
N GLY A 50 13.45 7.09 4.41
CA GLY A 50 13.27 8.07 5.49
C GLY A 50 14.08 7.75 6.75
N LYS A 51 14.40 6.48 7.01
CA LYS A 51 15.30 6.09 8.11
C LYS A 51 16.78 6.33 7.78
N ILE A 52 17.14 6.36 6.50
CA ILE A 52 18.50 6.59 6.03
C ILE A 52 18.78 8.10 5.91
N LEU A 53 17.77 8.88 5.52
CA LEU A 53 17.90 10.29 5.17
C LEU A 53 17.02 11.18 6.07
N PRO A 54 17.29 11.26 7.39
CA PRO A 54 16.50 12.07 8.30
C PRO A 54 16.54 13.56 7.91
N GLY A 55 15.39 14.23 8.01
CA GLY A 55 15.26 15.67 7.73
C GLY A 55 15.21 16.06 6.24
N LYS A 56 15.33 15.11 5.31
CA LYS A 56 15.11 15.37 3.88
C LYS A 56 13.63 15.32 3.51
N THR A 57 13.22 16.14 2.55
CA THR A 57 11.88 16.06 1.95
C THR A 57 11.78 14.81 1.08
N ILE A 58 11.01 13.83 1.54
CA ILE A 58 10.78 12.56 0.85
C ILE A 58 9.30 12.41 0.54
N ILE A 59 8.99 12.18 -0.73
CA ILE A 59 7.64 11.88 -1.22
C ILE A 59 7.52 10.36 -1.28
N ASN A 60 6.69 9.80 -0.41
CA ASN A 60 6.48 8.37 -0.29
C ASN A 60 5.41 7.89 -1.27
N LEU A 61 5.80 7.04 -2.22
CA LEU A 61 4.89 6.38 -3.16
C LEU A 61 4.92 4.86 -2.90
N PRO A 62 4.28 4.38 -1.81
CA PRO A 62 4.21 2.95 -1.51
C PRO A 62 3.31 2.22 -2.52
N THR A 63 3.04 0.93 -2.27
CA THR A 63 2.56 -0.13 -3.19
C THR A 63 3.69 -1.01 -3.73
N CYS A 64 3.37 -2.27 -4.08
CA CYS A 64 4.33 -3.26 -4.54
C CYS A 64 3.81 -3.93 -5.83
N PRO A 65 4.14 -3.40 -7.03
CA PRO A 65 5.00 -2.23 -7.30
C PRO A 65 4.28 -0.89 -7.05
N VAL A 66 4.99 0.23 -7.26
CA VAL A 66 4.38 1.57 -7.32
C VAL A 66 3.33 1.65 -8.44
N HIS A 67 2.25 2.41 -8.26
CA HIS A 67 1.35 2.70 -9.36
C HIS A 67 2.00 3.65 -10.39
N HIS A 68 1.94 3.28 -11.67
CA HIS A 68 2.56 4.01 -12.78
C HIS A 68 2.11 5.49 -12.87
N ASP A 69 0.79 5.75 -12.71
CA ASP A 69 0.27 7.13 -12.67
C ASP A 69 0.73 7.90 -11.45
N HIS A 70 0.94 7.25 -10.29
CA HIS A 70 1.38 7.95 -9.09
C HIS A 70 2.81 8.47 -9.29
N LEU A 71 3.69 7.64 -9.85
CA LEU A 71 5.06 8.05 -10.15
C LEU A 71 5.08 9.17 -11.20
N SER A 72 4.44 8.94 -12.34
CA SER A 72 4.43 9.89 -13.46
C SER A 72 3.77 11.21 -13.06
N GLY A 73 2.64 11.14 -12.36
CA GLY A 73 1.90 12.31 -11.88
C GLY A 73 2.66 13.10 -10.82
N THR A 74 3.35 12.44 -9.89
CA THR A 74 4.19 13.13 -8.88
C THR A 74 5.36 13.86 -9.55
N ILE A 75 6.03 13.21 -10.51
CA ILE A 75 7.13 13.84 -11.27
C ILE A 75 6.61 15.08 -12.02
N LEU A 76 5.51 14.94 -12.75
CA LEU A 76 4.90 16.04 -13.49
C LEU A 76 4.47 17.19 -12.55
N TYR A 77 3.85 16.88 -11.42
CA TYR A 77 3.46 17.86 -10.41
C TYR A 77 4.67 18.65 -9.91
N PHE A 78 5.76 17.96 -9.56
CA PHE A 78 6.97 18.60 -9.06
C PHE A 78 7.62 19.49 -10.12
N LEU A 79 7.73 19.02 -11.37
CA LEU A 79 8.31 19.79 -12.48
C LEU A 79 7.48 21.05 -12.80
N THR A 80 6.16 20.97 -12.67
CA THR A 80 5.25 22.09 -12.99
C THR A 80 5.18 23.12 -11.87
N THR A 81 5.24 22.69 -10.61
CA THR A 81 5.00 23.56 -9.44
C THR A 81 6.26 23.93 -8.67
N GLY A 82 7.36 23.22 -8.89
CA GLY A 82 8.59 23.33 -8.10
C GLY A 82 8.44 22.85 -6.64
N LYS A 83 7.35 22.16 -6.30
CA LYS A 83 7.00 21.77 -4.92
C LYS A 83 6.51 20.32 -4.87
N ALA A 84 6.67 19.70 -3.70
CA ALA A 84 6.00 18.43 -3.42
C ALA A 84 4.47 18.64 -3.35
N PRO A 85 3.65 17.63 -3.73
CA PRO A 85 2.21 17.67 -3.48
C PRO A 85 1.92 17.66 -1.98
N ALA A 86 0.67 17.95 -1.59
CA ALA A 86 0.25 17.82 -0.21
C ALA A 86 0.43 16.37 0.27
N LEU A 87 1.16 16.19 1.38
CA LEU A 87 1.50 14.87 1.93
C LEU A 87 0.72 14.60 3.22
N ASP A 88 0.37 13.33 3.45
CA ASP A 88 -0.20 12.85 4.70
C ASP A 88 0.86 12.75 5.81
N LYS A 89 0.44 12.31 7.01
CA LYS A 89 1.30 12.22 8.20
C LYS A 89 2.50 11.28 8.03
N ILE A 90 2.47 10.39 7.04
CA ILE A 90 3.55 9.45 6.74
C ILE A 90 4.20 9.72 5.38
N GLY A 91 4.04 10.94 4.86
CA GLY A 91 4.74 11.45 3.68
C GLY A 91 4.17 11.03 2.33
N ARG A 92 2.95 10.49 2.28
CA ARG A 92 2.32 10.04 1.03
C ARG A 92 1.46 11.14 0.40
N PRO A 93 1.41 11.32 -0.93
CA PRO A 93 0.51 12.29 -1.54
C PRO A 93 -0.96 12.01 -1.23
N VAL A 94 -1.65 12.98 -0.61
CA VAL A 94 -3.05 12.85 -0.19
C VAL A 94 -3.97 12.51 -1.35
N MET A 95 -3.67 13.02 -2.55
CA MET A 95 -4.44 12.76 -3.77
C MET A 95 -4.49 11.28 -4.20
N TYR A 96 -3.56 10.43 -3.73
CA TYR A 96 -3.50 9.01 -4.07
C TYR A 96 -3.82 8.10 -2.88
N PHE A 97 -3.60 8.59 -1.66
CA PHE A 97 -3.61 7.80 -0.42
C PHE A 97 -4.57 8.37 0.65
N GLY A 98 -5.48 9.27 0.26
CA GLY A 98 -6.42 9.92 1.18
C GLY A 98 -7.58 9.02 1.66
N GLU A 99 -7.90 7.96 0.92
CA GLU A 99 -9.02 7.06 1.21
C GLU A 99 -8.57 5.61 1.25
N SER A 100 -9.31 4.77 2.00
CA SER A 100 -9.04 3.34 2.02
C SER A 100 -9.55 2.66 0.76
N ILE A 101 -8.92 1.55 0.39
CA ILE A 101 -9.39 0.65 -0.68
C ILE A 101 -10.84 0.23 -0.43
N HIS A 102 -11.22 0.04 0.84
CA HIS A 102 -12.55 -0.43 1.22
C HIS A 102 -13.65 0.61 1.04
N ASP A 103 -13.30 1.90 1.11
CA ASP A 103 -14.28 2.98 0.92
C ASP A 103 -14.80 3.00 -0.52
N ASN A 104 -13.98 2.64 -1.50
CA ASN A 104 -14.35 2.68 -2.91
C ASN A 104 -14.47 1.29 -3.55
N CYS A 105 -14.48 0.22 -2.75
CA CYS A 105 -14.53 -1.15 -3.25
C CYS A 105 -15.90 -1.49 -3.85
N ARG A 106 -15.94 -2.03 -5.09
CA ARG A 106 -17.21 -2.47 -5.72
C ARG A 106 -17.95 -3.54 -4.91
N ARG A 107 -17.21 -4.33 -4.13
CA ARG A 107 -17.77 -5.41 -3.29
C ARG A 107 -18.27 -4.90 -1.93
N ARG A 108 -18.29 -3.57 -1.69
CA ARG A 108 -18.72 -2.96 -0.43
C ARG A 108 -20.17 -3.30 -0.07
N GLY A 109 -21.09 -3.28 -1.04
CA GLY A 109 -22.48 -3.71 -0.80
C GLY A 109 -22.58 -5.18 -0.34
N GLN A 110 -21.71 -6.07 -0.84
CA GLN A 110 -21.66 -7.47 -0.39
C GLN A 110 -21.13 -7.56 1.04
N PHE A 111 -20.13 -6.74 1.39
CA PHE A 111 -19.59 -6.65 2.75
C PHE A 111 -20.67 -6.18 3.75
N ASP A 112 -21.39 -5.12 3.41
CA ASP A 112 -22.44 -4.54 4.27
C ASP A 112 -23.63 -5.49 4.46
N ALA A 113 -23.92 -6.31 3.44
CA ALA A 113 -24.92 -7.38 3.46
C ALA A 113 -24.46 -8.68 4.14
N GLY A 114 -23.20 -8.75 4.62
CA GLY A 114 -22.66 -9.95 5.26
C GLY A 114 -22.39 -11.13 4.29
N LYS A 115 -22.27 -10.86 2.99
CA LYS A 115 -21.99 -11.85 1.95
C LYS A 115 -20.48 -11.98 1.73
N PHE A 116 -19.90 -13.04 2.29
CA PHE A 116 -18.46 -13.27 2.30
C PHE A 116 -18.10 -14.57 1.58
N LEU A 117 -17.09 -14.51 0.72
CA LEU A 117 -16.58 -15.69 0.02
C LEU A 117 -16.00 -16.70 1.04
N THR A 118 -16.59 -17.89 1.10
CA THR A 118 -16.16 -19.03 1.92
C THR A 118 -15.54 -20.14 1.07
N ASP A 119 -16.01 -20.34 -0.16
CA ASP A 119 -15.48 -21.34 -1.11
C ASP A 119 -15.06 -20.67 -2.42
N TRP A 120 -13.79 -20.82 -2.80
CA TRP A 120 -13.24 -20.29 -4.05
C TRP A 120 -13.90 -20.87 -5.30
N ASN A 121 -14.49 -22.06 -5.19
CA ASN A 121 -15.09 -22.78 -6.30
C ASN A 121 -16.61 -22.54 -6.44
N ASP A 122 -17.24 -21.78 -5.54
CA ASP A 122 -18.67 -21.49 -5.64
C ASP A 122 -18.93 -20.29 -6.58
N PRO A 123 -19.50 -20.51 -7.78
CA PRO A 123 -19.75 -19.43 -8.73
C PRO A 123 -20.75 -18.39 -8.21
N LYS A 124 -21.62 -18.74 -7.24
CA LYS A 124 -22.56 -17.80 -6.62
C LYS A 124 -21.86 -16.77 -5.74
N GLN A 125 -20.64 -17.09 -5.27
CA GLN A 125 -19.86 -16.25 -4.37
C GLN A 125 -18.77 -15.45 -5.10
N LYS A 126 -18.65 -15.58 -6.43
CA LYS A 126 -17.60 -14.93 -7.24
C LYS A 126 -17.41 -13.44 -6.93
N GLU A 127 -18.52 -12.71 -6.76
CA GLU A 127 -18.53 -11.26 -6.50
C GLU A 127 -18.65 -10.91 -5.01
N TRP A 128 -18.71 -11.89 -4.10
CA TRP A 128 -18.85 -11.66 -2.66
C TRP A 128 -17.57 -11.08 -2.05
N CYS A 129 -17.72 -10.45 -0.88
CA CYS A 129 -16.59 -9.80 -0.24
C CYS A 129 -15.52 -10.79 0.20
N LEU A 130 -14.25 -10.42 0.00
CA LEU A 130 -13.07 -11.25 0.26
C LEU A 130 -12.52 -11.11 1.69
N ILE A 131 -13.23 -10.47 2.62
CA ILE A 131 -12.69 -10.21 3.96
C ILE A 131 -12.33 -11.50 4.70
N GLN A 132 -13.16 -12.56 4.61
CA GLN A 132 -12.88 -13.86 5.20
C GLN A 132 -11.73 -14.62 4.51
N LYS A 133 -11.29 -14.14 3.34
CA LYS A 133 -10.09 -14.63 2.64
C LYS A 133 -8.85 -13.79 2.96
N GLY A 134 -8.93 -12.88 3.93
CA GLY A 134 -7.80 -12.10 4.43
C GLY A 134 -7.62 -10.73 3.76
N CYS A 135 -8.66 -10.18 3.12
CA CYS A 135 -8.58 -8.85 2.50
C CYS A 135 -8.24 -7.76 3.51
N LYS A 136 -7.09 -7.09 3.30
CA LYS A 136 -6.58 -5.99 4.12
C LYS A 136 -7.08 -4.61 3.68
N GLY A 137 -7.97 -4.55 2.70
CA GLY A 137 -8.51 -3.33 2.10
C GLY A 137 -9.03 -2.28 3.11
N PRO A 138 -9.73 -2.68 4.19
CA PRO A 138 -10.22 -1.72 5.20
C PRO A 138 -9.13 -0.94 5.94
N MET A 139 -7.90 -1.43 5.96
CA MET A 139 -6.76 -0.75 6.58
C MET A 139 -5.69 -0.35 5.57
N THR A 140 -5.99 -0.40 4.27
CA THR A 140 -5.04 -0.06 3.21
C THR A 140 -5.52 1.19 2.48
N TYR A 141 -4.72 2.25 2.52
CA TYR A 141 -4.98 3.50 1.83
C TYR A 141 -4.29 3.48 0.48
N ALA A 142 -5.09 3.60 -0.59
CA ALA A 142 -4.65 3.74 -1.98
C ALA A 142 -5.89 3.85 -2.87
N ASP A 143 -5.76 4.56 -3.98
CA ASP A 143 -6.83 4.75 -4.96
C ASP A 143 -7.03 3.56 -5.93
N CYS A 144 -6.50 2.35 -5.66
CA CYS A 144 -6.57 1.22 -6.61
C CYS A 144 -8.01 0.83 -6.97
N ALA A 145 -8.99 1.06 -6.09
CA ALA A 145 -10.40 0.78 -6.38
C ALA A 145 -11.04 1.83 -7.30
N ILE A 146 -10.48 3.04 -7.37
CA ILE A 146 -10.93 4.17 -8.20
C ILE A 146 -10.15 4.18 -9.51
N ARG A 147 -8.83 4.36 -9.43
CA ARG A 147 -7.93 4.49 -10.57
C ARG A 147 -7.74 3.18 -11.31
N ARG A 148 -7.72 2.06 -10.57
CA ARG A 148 -7.36 0.72 -11.05
C ARG A 148 -5.95 0.69 -11.66
N TRP A 149 -5.51 -0.48 -12.07
CA TRP A 149 -4.20 -0.75 -12.66
C TRP A 149 -4.30 -0.93 -14.17
N ASN A 150 -3.18 -0.65 -14.84
CA ASN A 150 -2.98 -0.85 -16.27
C ASN A 150 -4.04 -0.12 -17.11
N ALA A 151 -4.01 1.21 -17.14
CA ALA A 151 -4.98 2.04 -17.88
C ALA A 151 -6.45 1.78 -17.46
N GLY A 152 -6.69 1.65 -16.16
CA GLY A 152 -8.05 1.52 -15.63
C GLY A 152 -8.66 0.12 -15.75
N ILE A 153 -7.90 -0.89 -16.19
CA ILE A 153 -8.44 -2.21 -16.54
C ILE A 153 -8.91 -2.99 -15.29
N ASN A 154 -8.07 -3.14 -14.27
CA ASN A 154 -8.38 -4.04 -13.15
C ASN A 154 -7.65 -3.67 -11.84
N PHE A 155 -8.00 -4.27 -10.72
CA PHE A 155 -7.16 -4.28 -9.51
C PHE A 155 -7.37 -5.58 -8.73
N CYS A 156 -6.60 -5.83 -7.67
CA CYS A 156 -6.57 -7.12 -7.00
C CYS A 156 -7.96 -7.70 -6.65
N ILE A 157 -8.85 -6.91 -6.05
CA ILE A 157 -10.15 -7.41 -5.59
C ILE A 157 -11.06 -7.75 -6.77
N ASP A 158 -10.93 -7.03 -7.88
CA ASP A 158 -11.73 -7.24 -9.08
C ASP A 158 -11.32 -8.50 -9.85
N CYS A 159 -10.05 -8.92 -9.76
CA CYS A 159 -9.61 -10.23 -10.24
C CYS A 159 -9.77 -11.37 -9.20
N GLY A 160 -10.46 -11.10 -8.08
CA GLY A 160 -10.77 -12.11 -7.06
C GLY A 160 -9.69 -12.31 -6.00
N SER A 161 -8.62 -11.50 -5.99
CA SER A 161 -7.56 -11.59 -4.98
C SER A 161 -7.78 -10.57 -3.85
N PRO A 162 -7.70 -10.98 -2.56
CA PRO A 162 -7.77 -10.04 -1.45
C PRO A 162 -6.66 -8.98 -1.54
N CYS A 163 -6.98 -7.75 -1.12
CA CYS A 163 -5.96 -6.72 -0.95
C CYS A 163 -4.93 -7.18 0.10
N GLN A 164 -3.65 -7.00 -0.19
CA GLN A 164 -2.54 -7.48 0.64
C GLN A 164 -1.87 -6.37 1.48
N GLY A 165 -2.43 -5.16 1.48
CA GLY A 165 -1.89 -4.06 2.28
C GLY A 165 -0.57 -3.47 1.78
N CYS A 166 -0.23 -3.64 0.49
CA CYS A 166 1.09 -3.26 -0.02
C CYS A 166 1.41 -1.76 -0.01
N ALA A 167 0.41 -0.91 0.27
CA ALA A 167 0.59 0.53 0.45
C ALA A 167 0.95 0.94 1.89
N GLU A 168 0.89 0.00 2.85
CA GLU A 168 1.01 0.31 4.27
C GLU A 168 2.40 -0.02 4.84
N PRO A 169 2.84 0.69 5.90
CA PRO A 169 4.16 0.48 6.52
C PRO A 169 4.47 -0.96 6.94
N GLY A 170 3.44 -1.71 7.37
CA GLY A 170 3.59 -3.08 7.83
C GLY A 170 3.77 -4.11 6.72
N PHE A 171 3.66 -3.73 5.44
CA PHE A 171 3.89 -4.65 4.34
C PHE A 171 5.39 -4.98 4.19
N TYR A 172 5.82 -6.24 4.12
CA TYR A 172 5.04 -7.49 4.06
C TYR A 172 4.79 -8.14 5.44
N ALA A 173 5.69 -7.91 6.41
CA ALA A 173 5.78 -8.64 7.67
C ALA A 173 4.45 -8.74 8.44
N ASP A 174 3.80 -7.61 8.69
CA ASP A 174 2.61 -7.53 9.55
C ASP A 174 1.35 -8.02 8.81
N MET A 175 1.40 -8.03 7.47
CA MET A 175 0.25 -8.41 6.65
C MET A 175 0.11 -9.93 6.49
N THR A 176 1.18 -10.69 6.78
CA THR A 176 1.17 -12.15 6.68
C THR A 176 0.51 -12.87 7.85
N PRO A 177 -0.01 -14.10 7.63
CA PRO A 177 -0.28 -14.73 6.33
C PRO A 177 -1.36 -13.99 5.49
N LEU A 178 -1.19 -14.01 4.17
CA LEU A 178 -1.97 -13.18 3.24
C LEU A 178 -3.40 -13.65 2.99
N TYR A 179 -3.59 -14.97 2.80
CA TYR A 179 -4.86 -15.56 2.34
C TYR A 179 -5.65 -16.19 3.49
N THR A 180 -5.78 -15.49 4.61
CA THR A 180 -6.54 -15.97 5.77
C THR A 180 -7.11 -14.84 6.61
N ALA A 181 -8.27 -15.10 7.20
CA ALA A 181 -8.88 -14.25 8.22
C ALA A 181 -8.15 -14.33 9.58
N GLU A 182 -7.22 -15.28 9.74
CA GLU A 182 -6.58 -15.57 11.03
C GLU A 182 -5.30 -14.76 11.30
N SER A 183 -4.81 -13.98 10.34
CA SER A 183 -3.68 -13.10 10.60
C SER A 183 -4.06 -11.98 11.56
N GLU A 184 -3.09 -11.46 12.32
CA GLU A 184 -3.35 -10.43 13.34
C GLU A 184 -4.04 -9.19 12.75
N ILE A 185 -3.63 -8.74 11.57
CA ILE A 185 -4.30 -7.63 10.88
C ILE A 185 -5.71 -8.03 10.41
N SER A 186 -5.93 -9.25 9.91
CA SER A 186 -7.27 -9.69 9.53
C SER A 186 -8.22 -9.72 10.74
N LYS A 187 -7.78 -10.25 11.88
CA LYS A 187 -8.55 -10.24 13.13
C LYS A 187 -8.87 -8.83 13.60
N LYS A 188 -7.89 -7.92 13.53
CA LYS A 188 -8.09 -6.50 13.84
C LYS A 188 -9.16 -5.86 12.94
N ILE A 189 -9.12 -6.14 11.63
CA ILE A 189 -10.12 -5.65 10.68
C ILE A 189 -11.53 -6.19 11.01
N LEU A 190 -11.64 -7.48 11.36
CA LEU A 190 -12.92 -8.07 11.75
C LEU A 190 -13.45 -7.47 13.05
N ALA A 191 -12.59 -7.26 14.05
CA ALA A 191 -12.96 -6.57 15.28
C ALA A 191 -13.40 -5.11 15.03
N MET A 192 -12.75 -4.40 14.08
CA MET A 192 -13.19 -3.06 13.65
C MET A 192 -14.60 -3.10 13.02
N ARG A 193 -14.91 -4.13 12.24
CA ARG A 193 -16.26 -4.32 11.69
C ARG A 193 -17.28 -4.56 12.81
N GLU A 194 -16.98 -5.46 13.74
CA GLU A 194 -17.88 -5.83 14.85
C GLU A 194 -18.16 -4.66 15.79
N SER A 195 -17.17 -3.79 15.99
CA SER A 195 -17.29 -2.56 16.80
C SER A 195 -17.88 -1.37 16.03
N GLY A 196 -18.25 -1.53 14.75
CA GLY A 196 -18.83 -0.45 13.95
C GLY A 196 -17.84 0.63 13.50
N LEU A 197 -16.53 0.42 13.67
CA LEU A 197 -15.47 1.33 13.20
C LEU A 197 -15.28 1.29 11.68
N ILE A 198 -15.85 0.29 11.01
CA ILE A 198 -16.07 0.28 9.56
C ILE A 198 -17.57 0.51 9.35
N PRO A 199 -18.02 1.77 9.22
CA PRO A 199 -19.44 2.07 9.12
C PRO A 199 -20.03 1.43 7.86
N LYS A 200 -21.30 1.03 7.89
CA LYS A 200 -21.98 0.63 6.65
C LYS A 200 -22.14 1.87 5.75
N LYS A 201 -21.94 1.73 4.44
CA LYS A 201 -22.33 2.82 3.54
C LYS A 201 -23.85 2.76 3.40
N GLU A 202 -24.55 3.78 3.90
CA GLU A 202 -25.97 3.93 3.61
C GLU A 202 -26.12 4.06 2.09
N ASN A 203 -27.07 3.30 1.53
CA ASN A 203 -27.35 3.34 0.10
C ASN A 203 -27.74 4.78 -0.26
N THR A 204 -26.90 5.46 -1.04
CA THR A 204 -27.26 6.66 -1.80
C THR A 204 -27.70 6.23 -3.18
#